data_AF-A0A970YWF9-F1
#
_entry.id   AF-A0A970YWF9-F1
#
_cell.length_a   1.000
_cell.length_b   1.000
_cell.length_c   1.000
_cell.angle_alpha   90.00
_cell.angle_beta   90.00
_cell.angle_gamma   90.00
#
_symmetry.space_group_name_H-M   'P 1'
#
loop_
_entity.id
_entity.type
_entity.pdbx_description
1 polymer ?
#
loop_
_entity_poly.entity_id
_entity_poly.type
_entity_poly.pdbx_seq_one_letter_code
_entity_poly.pdbx_strand_id
1 'polypeptide(L)'
;MESPVPYRIDFFALIIFLGAIQGLFLSAFFLNKKNRKYLHNIYSGIFLISLSVVMLDVLLCYTNYMFNVIFLNDSTEPFALVIGPAFYLYFYTKINNRNPKKYYLHFLPPMLYFIHSIPFLIQEKAVKYNGYISAYHPDLPFIPEPGKWDYDLFSLRRMIKPFIFTSLVVYSGLIIAETFKSLKNNTLQPEEKKSIISDALIFSGINAVTIIIFISFDRDFGDYIIVTFSAILLYYFTVRILNQSAYFHKKSPEVKYSKSTLSEDEKDEILKRIVFQFENEKYFLNPNASLPELSDKIKTSSNYASQVINEKAGKTFFDLIAYYRIEEAKKMLLTGDLNETIESIGYTVGYNSKSAFNSAFKKFTGSTPSEFKTQNQKKN
;
A
#
# COMPACT_ATOMS: atom_id res chain seq x y z
N MET A 1 33.63 2.23 17.56
CA MET A 1 34.37 0.97 17.49
C MET A 1 34.03 0.37 16.16
N GLU A 2 35.02 -0.04 15.37
CA GLU A 2 34.76 -0.85 14.18
C GLU A 2 34.16 -2.18 14.61
N SER A 3 33.28 -2.74 13.77
CA SER A 3 32.61 -4.00 14.07
C SER A 3 33.64 -5.14 14.13
N PRO A 4 33.70 -5.93 15.23
CA PRO A 4 34.60 -7.08 15.33
C PRO A 4 34.14 -8.27 14.47
N VAL A 5 32.92 -8.19 13.91
CA VAL A 5 32.28 -9.22 13.08
C VAL A 5 31.94 -8.62 11.71
N PRO A 6 32.12 -9.35 10.59
CA PRO A 6 31.76 -8.83 9.27
C PRO A 6 30.27 -8.51 9.17
N TYR A 7 29.92 -7.52 8.34
CA TYR A 7 28.53 -7.20 8.05
C TYR A 7 27.84 -8.34 7.30
N ARG A 8 26.62 -8.66 7.72
CA ARG A 8 25.79 -9.69 7.08
C ARG A 8 24.69 -9.03 6.26
N ILE A 9 24.90 -8.88 4.96
CA ILE A 9 23.92 -8.33 4.03
C ILE A 9 23.48 -9.43 3.07
N ASP A 10 22.42 -10.13 3.43
CA ASP A 10 21.83 -11.22 2.65
C ASP A 10 20.35 -10.93 2.31
N PHE A 11 19.67 -11.94 1.74
CA PHE A 11 18.28 -11.83 1.33
C PHE A 11 17.32 -11.50 2.49
N PHE A 12 17.59 -11.99 3.71
CA PHE A 12 16.76 -11.68 4.87
C PHE A 12 16.90 -10.21 5.25
N ALA A 13 18.14 -9.70 5.30
CA ALA A 13 18.40 -8.29 5.58
C ALA A 13 17.67 -7.37 4.59
N LEU A 14 17.66 -7.72 3.29
CA LEU A 14 16.95 -6.96 2.27
C LEU A 14 15.43 -6.94 2.50
N ILE A 15 14.81 -8.10 2.79
CA ILE A 15 13.37 -8.17 3.05
C ILE A 15 12.98 -7.33 4.27
N ILE A 16 13.74 -7.46 5.36
CA ILE A 16 13.45 -6.74 6.62
C ILE A 16 13.57 -5.24 6.39
N PHE A 17 14.63 -4.78 5.72
CA PHE A 17 14.82 -3.37 5.40
C PHE A 17 13.65 -2.81 4.57
N LEU A 18 13.32 -3.49 3.47
CA LEU A 18 12.25 -3.06 2.58
C LEU A 18 10.88 -3.05 3.30
N GLY A 19 10.61 -4.07 4.12
CA GLY A 19 9.40 -4.14 4.95
C GLY A 19 9.30 -3.02 5.97
N ALA A 20 10.39 -2.67 6.64
CA ALA A 20 10.42 -1.56 7.60
C ALA A 20 10.14 -0.21 6.92
N ILE A 21 10.78 0.05 5.77
CA ILE A 21 10.54 1.28 5.00
C ILE A 21 9.08 1.37 4.52
N GLN A 22 8.52 0.26 4.06
CA GLN A 22 7.12 0.19 3.65
C GLN A 22 6.17 0.43 4.83
N GLY A 23 6.46 -0.14 6.00
CA GLY A 23 5.67 0.07 7.21
C GLY A 23 5.65 1.54 7.65
N LEU A 24 6.81 2.22 7.60
CA LEU A 24 6.90 3.66 7.85
C LEU A 24 6.10 4.48 6.83
N PHE A 25 6.19 4.14 5.54
CA PHE A 25 5.43 4.81 4.50
C PHE A 25 3.90 4.65 4.70
N LEU A 26 3.44 3.43 4.96
CA LEU A 26 2.03 3.17 5.24
C LEU A 26 1.56 3.89 6.49
N SER A 27 2.37 3.92 7.55
CA SER A 27 2.02 4.66 8.75
C SER A 27 1.83 6.15 8.47
N ALA A 28 2.75 6.77 7.72
CA ALA A 28 2.62 8.16 7.30
C ALA A 28 1.34 8.39 6.47
N PHE A 29 0.98 7.45 5.58
CA PHE A 29 -0.28 7.49 4.85
C PHE A 29 -1.50 7.47 5.78
N PHE A 30 -1.57 6.54 6.73
CA PHE A 30 -2.70 6.42 7.65
C PHE A 30 -2.81 7.59 8.63
N LEU A 31 -1.68 8.14 9.08
CA LEU A 31 -1.60 9.26 10.04
C LEU A 31 -1.74 10.64 9.39
N ASN A 32 -1.79 10.74 8.05
CA ASN A 32 -2.05 11.98 7.36
C ASN A 32 -3.40 12.60 7.82
N LYS A 33 -3.48 13.93 7.88
CA LYS A 33 -4.65 14.73 8.32
C LYS A 33 -5.97 14.25 7.72
N LYS A 34 -5.99 13.87 6.43
CA LYS A 34 -7.19 13.37 5.74
C LYS A 34 -7.64 11.99 6.23
N ASN A 35 -6.70 11.12 6.59
CA ASN A 35 -6.94 9.72 6.90
C ASN A 35 -7.11 9.47 8.41
N ARG A 36 -6.40 10.23 9.25
CA ARG A 36 -6.49 10.14 10.73
C ARG A 36 -7.84 10.55 11.33
N LYS A 37 -8.79 11.00 10.51
CA LYS A 37 -10.18 11.25 10.94
C LYS A 37 -10.90 9.97 11.38
N TYR A 38 -10.44 8.81 10.88
CA TYR A 38 -10.94 7.51 11.30
C TYR A 38 -10.04 6.91 12.37
N LEU A 39 -10.61 6.50 13.51
CA LEU A 39 -9.86 5.98 14.65
C LEU A 39 -9.01 4.77 14.29
N HIS A 40 -9.53 3.84 13.49
CA HIS A 40 -8.79 2.66 13.05
C HIS A 40 -7.51 3.02 12.28
N ASN A 41 -7.49 4.13 11.53
CA ASN A 41 -6.27 4.57 10.84
C ASN A 41 -5.21 5.09 11.81
N ILE A 42 -5.60 5.73 12.92
CA ILE A 42 -4.66 6.16 13.96
C ILE A 42 -3.96 4.93 14.55
N TYR A 43 -4.73 3.92 14.95
CA TYR A 43 -4.18 2.70 15.54
C TYR A 43 -3.38 1.86 14.55
N SER A 44 -3.80 1.79 13.27
CA SER A 44 -2.96 1.21 12.20
C SER A 44 -1.63 1.92 12.10
N GLY A 45 -1.60 3.26 12.15
CA GLY A 45 -0.38 4.03 12.10
C GLY A 45 0.56 3.74 13.27
N ILE A 46 0.02 3.69 14.49
CA ILE A 46 0.79 3.35 15.70
C ILE A 46 1.35 1.92 15.62
N PHE A 47 0.52 0.96 15.21
CA PHE A 47 0.94 -0.43 14.98
C PHE A 47 2.09 -0.51 13.97
N LEU A 48 1.94 0.15 12.82
CA LEU A 48 2.92 0.11 11.74
C LEU A 48 4.23 0.79 12.11
N ILE A 49 4.21 1.93 12.83
CA ILE A 49 5.44 2.56 13.34
C ILE A 49 6.14 1.61 14.32
N SER A 50 5.40 1.05 15.28
CA SER A 50 5.97 0.18 16.30
C SER A 50 6.61 -1.05 15.67
N LEU A 51 5.91 -1.68 14.72
CA LEU A 51 6.43 -2.82 13.97
C LEU A 51 7.68 -2.44 13.15
N SER A 52 7.66 -1.30 12.46
CA SER A 52 8.79 -0.86 11.63
C SER A 52 10.04 -0.53 12.45
N VAL A 53 9.85 0.09 13.62
CA VAL A 53 10.96 0.41 14.54
C VAL A 53 11.59 -0.89 15.07
N VAL A 54 10.78 -1.88 15.46
CA VAL A 54 11.27 -3.20 15.87
C VAL A 54 11.98 -3.92 14.71
N MET A 55 11.45 -3.85 13.48
CA MET A 55 12.10 -4.42 12.30
C MET A 55 13.49 -3.80 12.04
N LEU A 56 13.61 -2.48 12.17
CA LEU A 56 14.88 -1.79 12.00
C LEU A 56 15.90 -2.19 13.07
N ASP A 57 15.47 -2.32 14.32
CA ASP A 57 16.37 -2.78 15.39
C ASP A 57 16.89 -4.19 15.14
N VAL A 58 16.00 -5.14 14.83
CA VAL A 58 16.40 -6.51 14.49
C VAL A 58 17.29 -6.54 13.24
N LEU A 59 17.04 -5.68 12.25
CA LEU A 59 17.94 -5.53 11.09
C LEU A 59 19.34 -5.09 11.51
N LEU A 60 19.45 -4.09 12.39
CA LEU A 60 20.74 -3.61 12.90
C LEU A 60 21.48 -4.71 13.66
N CYS A 61 20.77 -5.47 14.49
CA CYS A 61 21.34 -6.58 15.24
C CYS A 61 21.79 -7.73 14.32
N TYR A 62 20.94 -8.13 13.37
CA TYR A 62 21.19 -9.23 12.44
C TYR A 62 22.34 -8.96 11.46
N THR A 63 22.45 -7.72 10.98
CA THR A 63 23.48 -7.31 10.01
C THR A 63 24.84 -7.00 10.64
N ASN A 64 24.93 -7.05 11.97
CA ASN A 64 26.06 -6.56 12.78
C ASN A 64 26.29 -5.05 12.70
N TYR A 65 25.38 -4.29 12.10
CA TYR A 65 25.48 -2.83 12.06
C TYR A 65 25.23 -2.20 13.44
N MET A 66 24.60 -2.94 14.38
CA MET A 66 24.42 -2.50 15.76
C MET A 66 25.73 -2.11 16.45
N PHE A 67 26.90 -2.69 16.09
CA PHE A 67 28.19 -2.25 16.63
C PHE A 67 28.50 -0.76 16.35
N ASN A 68 28.06 -0.23 15.21
CA ASN A 68 28.26 1.17 14.83
C ASN A 68 27.29 2.11 15.58
N VAL A 69 26.11 1.62 15.95
CA VAL A 69 25.03 2.38 16.59
C VAL A 69 24.65 1.82 17.95
N ILE A 70 25.63 1.28 18.69
CA ILE A 70 25.42 0.51 19.93
C ILE A 70 24.65 1.28 21.02
N PHE A 71 24.61 2.61 20.92
CA PHE A 71 23.80 3.43 21.82
C PHE A 71 22.28 3.19 21.69
N LEU A 72 21.82 2.57 20.59
CA LEU A 72 20.43 2.20 20.34
C LEU A 72 20.03 0.81 20.84
N ASN A 73 20.99 -0.02 21.29
CA ASN A 73 20.70 -1.39 21.72
C ASN A 73 19.55 -1.43 22.74
N ASP A 74 18.60 -2.34 22.53
CA ASP A 74 17.38 -2.57 23.32
C ASP A 74 16.44 -1.34 23.47
N SER A 75 16.65 -0.27 22.69
CA SER A 75 15.79 0.93 22.77
C SER A 75 14.38 0.73 22.22
N THR A 76 14.15 -0.37 21.50
CA THR A 76 12.89 -0.64 20.81
C THR A 76 11.98 -1.65 21.51
N GLU A 77 12.43 -2.29 22.60
CA GLU A 77 11.63 -3.24 23.38
C GLU A 77 10.24 -2.71 23.79
N PRO A 78 10.08 -1.43 24.22
CA PRO A 78 8.76 -0.88 24.54
C PRO A 78 7.80 -0.88 23.35
N PHE A 79 8.32 -0.70 22.12
CA PHE A 79 7.50 -0.73 20.91
C PHE A 79 7.01 -2.14 20.59
N ALA A 80 7.77 -3.19 20.91
CA ALA A 80 7.29 -4.57 20.79
C ALA A 80 6.04 -4.81 21.65
N LEU A 81 6.00 -4.23 22.85
CA LEU A 81 4.82 -4.28 23.74
C LEU A 81 3.65 -3.42 23.24
N VAL A 82 3.88 -2.44 22.37
CA VAL A 82 2.82 -1.59 21.75
C VAL A 82 2.10 -2.32 20.61
N ILE A 83 2.74 -3.28 19.94
CA ILE A 83 2.19 -3.99 18.77
C ILE A 83 0.82 -4.63 19.06
N GLY A 84 0.71 -5.41 20.13
CA GLY A 84 -0.54 -6.06 20.55
C GLY A 84 -1.69 -5.09 20.85
N PRO A 85 -1.51 -4.12 21.78
CA PRO A 85 -2.47 -3.06 22.06
C PRO A 85 -2.93 -2.30 20.82
N ALA A 86 -1.99 -1.87 19.97
CA ALA A 86 -2.28 -1.06 18.80
C ALA A 86 -3.09 -1.86 17.77
N PHE A 87 -2.73 -3.12 17.51
CA PHE A 87 -3.48 -3.97 16.58
C PHE A 87 -4.89 -4.28 17.09
N TYR A 88 -5.05 -4.58 18.39
CA TYR A 88 -6.37 -4.79 18.97
C TYR A 88 -7.26 -3.54 18.87
N LEU A 89 -6.72 -2.35 19.17
CA LEU A 89 -7.51 -1.11 19.07
C LEU A 89 -7.85 -0.76 17.61
N TYR A 90 -6.94 -1.03 16.67
CA TYR A 90 -7.26 -1.00 15.23
C TYR A 90 -8.45 -1.92 14.92
N PHE A 91 -8.36 -3.18 15.32
CA PHE A 91 -9.38 -4.19 15.04
C PHE A 91 -10.74 -3.82 15.66
N TYR A 92 -10.74 -3.43 16.93
CA TYR A 92 -11.94 -3.03 17.66
C TYR A 92 -12.62 -1.80 17.02
N THR A 93 -11.85 -0.77 16.68
CA THR A 93 -12.38 0.48 16.11
C THR A 93 -12.83 0.31 14.66
N LYS A 94 -12.25 -0.64 13.91
CA LYS A 94 -12.72 -1.04 12.58
C LYS A 94 -14.12 -1.66 12.64
N ILE A 95 -14.39 -2.50 13.65
CA ILE A 95 -15.69 -3.18 13.81
C ILE A 95 -16.74 -2.24 14.42
N ASN A 96 -16.36 -1.50 15.47
CA ASN A 96 -17.31 -0.77 16.32
C ASN A 96 -17.40 0.72 16.01
N ASN A 97 -16.52 1.27 15.17
CA ASN A 97 -16.41 2.70 14.85
C ASN A 97 -16.27 3.62 16.08
N ARG A 98 -15.76 3.10 17.21
CA ARG A 98 -15.51 3.82 18.46
C ARG A 98 -14.39 3.15 19.26
N ASN A 99 -13.82 3.88 20.21
CA ASN A 99 -12.86 3.31 21.16
C ASN A 99 -13.56 2.44 22.23
N PRO A 100 -12.89 1.37 22.72
CA PRO A 100 -13.38 0.65 23.88
C PRO A 100 -13.26 1.54 25.14
N LYS A 101 -14.07 1.22 26.17
CA LYS A 101 -13.96 1.92 27.46
C LYS A 101 -12.55 1.71 28.03
N LYS A 102 -11.97 2.77 28.60
CA LYS A 102 -10.62 2.76 29.19
C LYS A 102 -9.50 2.31 28.23
N TYR A 103 -9.64 2.62 26.93
CA TYR A 103 -8.67 2.22 25.90
C TYR A 103 -7.21 2.61 26.21
N TYR A 104 -7.00 3.73 26.92
CA TYR A 104 -5.67 4.20 27.31
C TYR A 104 -4.94 3.23 28.25
N LEU A 105 -5.64 2.38 29.01
CA LEU A 105 -5.01 1.41 29.90
C LEU A 105 -4.23 0.32 29.14
N HIS A 106 -4.58 0.05 27.88
CA HIS A 106 -3.83 -0.90 27.04
C HIS A 106 -2.39 -0.45 26.77
N PHE A 107 -2.12 0.86 26.86
CA PHE A 107 -0.77 1.43 26.71
C PHE A 107 -0.05 1.63 28.04
N LEU A 108 -0.69 1.33 29.18
CA LEU A 108 -0.04 1.43 30.48
C LEU A 108 1.14 0.44 30.62
N PRO A 109 1.01 -0.86 30.29
CA PRO A 109 2.15 -1.78 30.34
C PRO A 109 3.37 -1.36 29.51
N PRO A 110 3.26 -1.02 28.20
CA PRO A 110 4.41 -0.55 27.44
C PRO A 110 4.98 0.77 27.98
N MET A 111 4.15 1.66 28.52
CA MET A 111 4.62 2.92 29.12
C MET A 111 5.40 2.68 30.42
N LEU A 112 4.94 1.78 31.28
CA LEU A 112 5.66 1.40 32.50
C LEU A 112 7.00 0.72 32.16
N TYR A 113 7.01 -0.15 31.15
CA TYR A 113 8.23 -0.77 30.67
C TYR A 113 9.20 0.25 30.05
N PHE A 114 8.68 1.23 29.29
CA PHE A 114 9.49 2.33 28.77
C PHE A 114 10.18 3.11 29.90
N ILE A 115 9.44 3.49 30.95
CA ILE A 115 10.00 4.19 32.12
C ILE A 115 11.08 3.32 32.79
N HIS A 116 10.82 2.01 32.95
CA HIS A 116 11.79 1.06 33.48
C HIS A 116 13.04 0.92 32.63
N SER A 117 12.95 1.07 31.31
CA SER A 117 14.10 0.98 30.40
C SER A 117 15.04 2.19 30.44
N ILE A 118 14.58 3.36 30.92
CA ILE A 118 15.35 4.62 30.91
C ILE A 118 16.74 4.49 31.57
N PRO A 119 16.89 3.91 32.78
CA PRO A 119 18.19 3.71 33.41
C PRO A 119 19.19 2.94 32.54
N PHE A 120 18.73 1.97 31.74
CA PHE A 120 19.57 1.24 30.79
C PHE A 120 19.90 2.10 29.56
N LEU A 121 18.94 2.86 29.03
CA LEU A 121 19.16 3.70 27.84
C LEU A 121 20.21 4.80 28.05
N ILE A 122 20.44 5.24 29.29
CA ILE A 122 21.47 6.22 29.63
C ILE A 122 22.82 5.60 30.04
N GLN A 123 22.93 4.26 30.06
CA GLN A 123 24.18 3.57 30.37
C GLN A 123 25.26 3.81 29.31
N GLU A 124 26.51 3.59 29.72
CA GLU A 124 27.66 3.70 28.85
C GLU A 124 27.64 2.63 27.75
N LYS A 125 28.36 2.91 26.66
CA LYS A 125 28.42 2.02 25.49
C LYS A 125 28.92 0.62 25.85
N ALA A 126 29.74 0.46 26.89
CA ALA A 126 30.26 -0.83 27.33
C ALA A 126 29.15 -1.78 27.83
N VAL A 127 28.21 -1.27 28.62
CA VAL A 127 27.05 -2.03 29.10
C VAL A 127 26.17 -2.46 27.93
N LYS A 128 25.92 -1.54 26.99
CA LYS A 128 25.13 -1.82 25.78
C LYS A 128 25.81 -2.81 24.84
N TYR A 129 27.14 -2.73 24.73
CA TYR A 129 27.96 -3.68 23.99
C TYR A 129 27.81 -5.09 24.57
N ASN A 130 28.02 -5.25 25.89
CA ASN A 130 27.89 -6.53 26.57
C ASN A 130 26.47 -7.10 26.44
N GLY A 131 25.43 -6.25 26.52
CA GLY A 131 24.05 -6.63 26.24
C GLY A 131 23.87 -7.21 24.84
N TYR A 132 24.28 -6.46 23.81
CA TYR A 132 24.19 -6.88 22.41
C TYR A 132 24.93 -8.21 22.13
N ILE A 133 26.19 -8.33 22.56
CA ILE A 133 26.95 -9.57 22.30
C ILE A 133 26.41 -10.74 23.11
N SER A 134 25.88 -10.50 24.31
CA SER A 134 25.21 -11.57 25.06
C SER A 134 23.99 -12.12 24.31
N ALA A 135 23.28 -11.30 23.52
CA ALA A 135 22.13 -11.73 22.75
C ALA A 135 22.51 -12.36 21.40
N TYR A 136 23.41 -11.73 20.65
CA TYR A 136 23.69 -12.06 19.24
C TYR A 136 25.05 -12.69 18.96
N HIS A 137 26.04 -12.48 19.85
CA HIS A 137 27.43 -12.93 19.66
C HIS A 137 28.02 -13.51 20.97
N PRO A 138 27.48 -14.62 21.50
CA PRO A 138 27.89 -15.20 22.79
C PRO A 138 29.40 -15.46 22.92
N ASP A 139 30.05 -15.69 21.79
CA ASP A 139 31.44 -16.11 21.69
C ASP A 139 32.42 -14.93 21.83
N LEU A 140 31.94 -13.69 21.74
CA LEU A 140 32.78 -12.50 21.92
C LEU A 140 33.01 -12.21 23.41
N PRO A 141 34.23 -11.77 23.79
CA PRO A 141 34.53 -11.46 25.18
C PRO A 141 33.83 -10.18 25.63
N PHE A 142 33.32 -10.20 26.87
CA PHE A 142 32.81 -9.00 27.51
C PHE A 142 33.92 -7.99 27.77
N ILE A 143 33.59 -6.71 27.63
CA ILE A 143 34.50 -5.62 28.01
C ILE A 143 34.16 -5.13 29.44
N PRO A 144 35.15 -4.61 30.19
CA PRO A 144 34.90 -4.11 31.53
C PRO A 144 33.80 -3.04 31.53
N GLU A 145 32.78 -3.25 32.37
CA GLU A 145 31.70 -2.29 32.59
C GLU A 145 32.13 -1.35 33.72
N PRO A 146 32.40 -0.07 33.44
CA PRO A 146 32.54 0.93 34.50
C PRO A 146 31.14 1.16 35.11
N GLY A 147 30.72 0.25 35.98
CA GLY A 147 29.38 0.24 36.57
C GLY A 147 29.17 1.50 37.40
N LYS A 148 28.22 2.35 37.00
CA LYS A 148 27.82 3.51 37.79
C LYS A 148 26.66 3.20 38.74
N TRP A 149 25.73 2.32 38.36
CA TRP A 149 24.58 1.89 39.17
C TRP A 149 23.88 0.67 38.54
N ASP A 150 23.07 -0.05 39.33
CA ASP A 150 22.18 -1.11 38.84
C ASP A 150 21.11 -0.52 37.91
N TYR A 151 21.06 -1.01 36.66
CA TYR A 151 20.17 -0.54 35.60
C TYR A 151 18.99 -1.48 35.34
N ASP A 152 18.92 -2.65 35.98
CA ASP A 152 17.84 -3.62 35.80
C ASP A 152 17.09 -3.83 37.13
N LEU A 153 16.50 -2.74 37.63
CA LEU A 153 15.67 -2.73 38.84
C LEU A 153 14.60 -3.83 38.74
N PHE A 154 14.57 -4.72 39.73
CA PHE A 154 13.65 -5.88 39.78
C PHE A 154 13.81 -6.91 38.66
N SER A 155 14.91 -6.87 37.89
CA SER A 155 15.20 -7.81 36.80
C SER A 155 14.11 -7.88 35.72
N LEU A 156 13.35 -6.79 35.50
CA LEU A 156 12.24 -6.78 34.54
C LEU A 156 12.72 -6.89 33.10
N ARG A 157 13.96 -6.51 32.78
CA ARG A 157 14.51 -6.69 31.42
C ARG A 157 14.61 -8.17 31.06
N ARG A 158 14.99 -9.02 32.02
CA ARG A 158 14.99 -10.49 31.84
C ARG A 158 13.59 -11.06 31.62
N MET A 159 12.55 -10.31 32.01
CA MET A 159 11.15 -10.71 31.88
C MET A 159 10.47 -10.17 30.61
N ILE A 160 11.19 -9.48 29.71
CA ILE A 160 10.59 -8.88 28.51
C ILE A 160 9.92 -9.91 27.60
N LYS A 161 10.55 -11.07 27.36
CA LYS A 161 9.96 -12.15 26.55
C LYS A 161 8.66 -12.69 27.15
N PRO A 162 8.58 -13.01 28.45
CA PRO A 162 7.31 -13.29 29.12
C PRO A 162 6.26 -12.19 28.98
N PHE A 163 6.64 -10.91 29.05
CA PHE A 163 5.69 -9.80 28.86
C PHE A 163 5.18 -9.71 27.42
N ILE A 164 6.06 -9.87 26.43
CA ILE A 164 5.68 -9.93 25.02
C ILE A 164 4.74 -11.13 24.82
N PHE A 165 5.11 -12.32 25.27
CA PHE A 165 4.29 -13.53 25.17
C PHE A 165 2.89 -13.33 25.79
N THR A 166 2.84 -12.76 27.01
CA THR A 166 1.57 -12.46 27.68
C THR A 166 0.73 -11.47 26.87
N SER A 167 1.34 -10.42 26.33
CA SER A 167 0.69 -9.46 25.43
C SER A 167 0.09 -10.16 24.21
N LEU A 168 0.86 -11.01 23.52
CA LEU A 168 0.40 -11.75 22.33
C LEU A 168 -0.81 -12.64 22.66
N VAL A 169 -0.77 -13.39 23.76
CA VAL A 169 -1.87 -14.26 24.18
C VAL A 169 -3.13 -13.45 24.52
N VAL A 170 -2.99 -12.40 25.32
CA VAL A 170 -4.10 -11.54 25.75
C VAL A 170 -4.78 -10.89 24.53
N TYR A 171 -4.00 -10.26 23.65
CA TYR A 171 -4.58 -9.56 22.51
C TYR A 171 -5.12 -10.50 21.44
N SER A 172 -4.53 -11.69 21.27
CA SER A 172 -5.12 -12.75 20.43
C SER A 172 -6.50 -13.17 20.95
N GLY A 173 -6.61 -13.41 22.27
CA GLY A 173 -7.88 -13.75 22.90
C GLY A 173 -8.95 -12.67 22.72
N LEU A 174 -8.57 -11.40 22.89
CA LEU A 174 -9.47 -10.26 22.68
C LEU A 174 -9.94 -10.15 21.22
N ILE A 175 -9.03 -10.33 20.25
CA ILE A 175 -9.37 -10.28 18.82
C ILE A 175 -10.28 -11.44 18.43
N ILE A 176 -10.01 -12.65 18.93
CA ILE A 176 -10.87 -13.82 18.70
C ILE A 176 -12.27 -13.56 19.28
N ALA A 177 -12.36 -13.02 20.50
CA ALA A 177 -13.64 -12.68 21.12
C ALA A 177 -14.42 -11.64 20.31
N GLU A 178 -13.77 -10.57 19.85
CA GLU A 178 -14.40 -9.55 18.99
C GLU A 178 -14.79 -10.10 17.62
N THR A 179 -14.01 -11.03 17.06
CA THR A 179 -14.34 -11.74 15.82
C THR A 179 -15.64 -12.50 16.00
N PHE A 180 -15.78 -13.35 17.02
CA PHE A 180 -17.02 -14.09 17.28
C PHE A 180 -18.23 -13.19 17.50
N LYS A 181 -18.06 -12.06 18.21
CA LYS A 181 -19.14 -11.06 18.37
C LYS A 181 -19.55 -10.46 17.02
N SER A 182 -18.59 -10.09 16.18
CA SER A 182 -18.84 -9.50 14.86
C SER A 182 -19.55 -10.46 13.91
N LEU A 183 -19.24 -11.76 13.97
CA LEU A 183 -19.87 -12.76 13.10
C LEU A 183 -21.35 -12.96 13.42
N LYS A 184 -21.73 -12.82 14.69
CA LYS A 184 -23.13 -12.83 15.16
C LYS A 184 -23.89 -11.55 14.80
N ASN A 185 -23.20 -10.46 14.41
CA ASN A 185 -23.85 -9.22 14.04
C ASN A 185 -24.46 -9.33 12.62
N ASN A 186 -25.78 -9.16 12.51
CA ASN A 186 -26.49 -9.23 11.23
C ASN A 186 -26.38 -7.94 10.40
N THR A 187 -25.89 -6.84 10.96
CA THR A 187 -25.73 -5.59 10.21
C THR A 187 -24.50 -5.55 9.32
N LEU A 188 -23.51 -6.43 9.55
CA LEU A 188 -22.27 -6.47 8.77
C LEU A 188 -22.48 -7.26 7.49
N GLN A 189 -22.02 -6.70 6.37
CA GLN A 189 -22.05 -7.36 5.08
C GLN A 189 -21.09 -8.56 5.04
N PRO A 190 -21.33 -9.57 4.16
CA PRO A 190 -20.46 -10.74 4.06
C PRO A 190 -19.00 -10.41 3.77
N GLU A 191 -18.73 -9.37 2.97
CA GLU A 191 -17.37 -8.94 2.65
C GLU A 191 -16.64 -8.35 3.86
N GLU A 192 -17.36 -7.60 4.71
CA GLU A 192 -16.83 -7.05 5.96
C GLU A 192 -16.47 -8.18 6.92
N LYS A 193 -17.35 -9.19 7.05
CA LYS A 193 -17.07 -10.39 7.86
C LYS A 193 -15.83 -11.15 7.38
N LYS A 194 -15.67 -11.33 6.06
CA LYS A 194 -14.46 -11.94 5.48
C LYS A 194 -13.19 -11.12 5.78
N SER A 195 -13.28 -9.79 5.68
CA SER A 195 -12.18 -8.87 6.02
C SER A 195 -11.77 -9.04 7.48
N ILE A 196 -12.74 -9.06 8.40
CA ILE A 196 -12.52 -9.23 9.84
C ILE A 196 -11.86 -10.58 10.15
N ILE A 197 -12.37 -11.69 9.61
CA ILE A 197 -11.78 -13.02 9.80
C ILE A 197 -10.35 -13.03 9.26
N SER A 198 -10.12 -12.47 8.07
CA SER A 198 -8.79 -12.43 7.47
C SER A 198 -7.78 -11.68 8.34
N ASP A 199 -8.16 -10.54 8.91
CA ASP A 199 -7.26 -9.75 9.77
C ASP A 199 -6.95 -10.51 11.08
N ALA A 200 -7.95 -11.17 11.66
CA ALA A 200 -7.77 -11.99 12.85
C ALA A 200 -6.84 -13.20 12.60
N LEU A 201 -6.97 -13.86 11.44
CA LEU A 201 -6.11 -14.97 11.04
C LEU A 201 -4.67 -14.52 10.78
N ILE A 202 -4.47 -13.37 10.11
CA ILE A 202 -3.13 -12.83 9.85
C ILE A 202 -2.42 -12.54 11.18
N PHE A 203 -3.09 -11.85 12.11
CA PHE A 203 -2.50 -11.54 13.41
C PHE A 203 -2.21 -12.80 14.24
N SER A 204 -3.16 -13.74 14.28
CA SER A 204 -2.97 -15.01 14.98
C SER A 204 -1.84 -15.84 14.38
N GLY A 205 -1.69 -15.82 13.04
CA GLY A 205 -0.60 -16.48 12.34
C GLY A 205 0.77 -15.89 12.67
N ILE A 206 0.89 -14.55 12.70
CA ILE A 206 2.12 -13.86 13.16
C ILE A 206 2.45 -14.28 14.60
N ASN A 207 1.47 -14.25 15.50
CA ASN A 207 1.70 -14.60 16.90
C ASN A 207 2.09 -16.07 17.07
N ALA A 208 1.49 -16.97 16.31
CA ALA A 208 1.86 -18.38 16.30
C ALA A 208 3.32 -18.56 15.86
N VAL A 209 3.74 -17.90 14.78
CA VAL A 209 5.15 -17.91 14.33
C VAL A 209 6.06 -17.34 15.42
N THR A 210 5.73 -16.20 16.01
CA THR A 210 6.52 -15.60 17.12
C THR A 210 6.69 -16.57 18.29
N ILE A 211 5.60 -17.23 18.71
CA ILE A 211 5.63 -18.20 19.80
C ILE A 211 6.50 -19.40 19.44
N ILE A 212 6.35 -19.95 18.23
CA ILE A 212 7.17 -21.08 17.76
C ILE A 212 8.65 -20.71 17.79
N ILE A 213 9.00 -19.52 17.29
CA ILE A 213 10.39 -19.05 17.27
C ILE A 213 10.94 -18.86 18.69
N PHE A 214 10.17 -18.25 19.59
CA PHE A 214 10.59 -18.06 20.99
C PHE A 214 10.83 -19.38 21.73
N ILE A 215 10.15 -20.45 21.35
CA ILE A 215 10.34 -21.79 21.92
C ILE A 215 11.52 -22.53 21.24
N SER A 216 11.71 -22.31 19.94
CA SER A 216 12.66 -23.10 19.12
C SER A 216 14.08 -22.58 19.15
N PHE A 217 14.29 -21.29 19.42
CA PHE A 217 15.59 -20.63 19.39
C PHE A 217 15.99 -20.15 20.78
N ASP A 218 17.22 -20.45 21.17
CA ASP A 218 17.85 -19.81 22.32
C ASP A 218 18.16 -18.34 22.01
N ARG A 219 18.08 -17.48 23.04
CA ARG A 219 18.37 -16.04 22.94
C ARG A 219 17.62 -15.40 21.76
N ASP A 220 18.25 -14.50 21.01
CA ASP A 220 17.59 -13.69 19.98
C ASP A 220 17.94 -14.14 18.56
N PHE A 221 18.51 -15.34 18.41
CA PHE A 221 18.90 -15.89 17.11
C PHE A 221 17.72 -16.05 16.15
N GLY A 222 16.51 -16.23 16.65
CA GLY A 222 15.30 -16.41 15.84
C GLY A 222 14.62 -15.11 15.39
N ASP A 223 14.97 -13.95 15.96
CA ASP A 223 14.18 -12.72 15.82
C ASP A 223 14.08 -12.24 14.37
N TYR A 224 15.15 -12.41 13.59
CA TYR A 224 15.17 -12.06 12.17
C TYR A 224 14.10 -12.83 11.36
N ILE A 225 13.74 -14.06 11.77
CA ILE A 225 12.70 -14.86 11.10
C ILE A 225 11.33 -14.25 11.36
N ILE A 226 11.06 -13.80 12.60
CA ILE A 226 9.81 -13.16 12.99
C ILE A 226 9.59 -11.88 12.18
N VAL A 227 10.60 -11.01 12.12
CA VAL A 227 10.49 -9.75 11.38
C VAL A 227 10.48 -9.96 9.86
N THR A 228 11.17 -10.97 9.33
CA THR A 228 11.09 -11.34 7.91
C THR A 228 9.67 -11.79 7.55
N PHE A 229 9.07 -12.67 8.34
CA PHE A 229 7.70 -13.12 8.14
C PHE A 229 6.70 -11.97 8.24
N SER A 230 6.89 -11.10 9.23
CA SER A 230 6.07 -9.89 9.42
C SER A 230 6.18 -8.92 8.22
N ALA A 231 7.38 -8.75 7.65
CA ALA A 231 7.61 -7.93 6.48
C ALA A 231 6.87 -8.49 5.25
N ILE A 232 6.95 -9.79 5.01
CA ILE A 232 6.23 -10.46 3.90
C ILE A 232 4.71 -10.25 4.02
N LEU A 233 4.16 -10.39 5.22
CA LEU A 233 2.73 -10.16 5.46
C LEU A 233 2.33 -8.69 5.29
N LEU A 234 3.21 -7.75 5.62
CA LEU A 234 3.01 -6.32 5.39
C LEU A 234 2.97 -5.97 3.89
N TYR A 235 3.80 -6.63 3.08
CA TYR A 235 3.72 -6.57 1.62
C TYR A 235 2.38 -7.09 1.09
N TYR A 236 1.98 -8.28 1.54
CA TYR A 236 0.69 -8.86 1.18
C TYR A 236 -0.49 -7.94 1.55
N PHE A 237 -0.46 -7.36 2.75
CA PHE A 237 -1.48 -6.42 3.20
C PHE A 237 -1.55 -5.16 2.32
N THR A 238 -0.39 -4.65 1.90
CA THR A 238 -0.33 -3.49 0.99
C THR A 238 -0.96 -3.81 -0.36
N VAL A 239 -0.65 -4.97 -0.95
CA VAL A 239 -1.27 -5.40 -2.21
C VAL A 239 -2.79 -5.50 -2.06
N ARG A 240 -3.29 -6.02 -0.93
CA ARG A 240 -4.74 -6.04 -0.65
C ARG A 240 -5.33 -4.64 -0.58
N ILE A 241 -4.70 -3.70 0.12
CA ILE A 241 -5.17 -2.31 0.19
C ILE A 241 -5.19 -1.68 -1.20
N LEU A 242 -4.11 -1.84 -1.99
CA LEU A 242 -4.03 -1.25 -3.32
C LEU A 242 -5.12 -1.83 -4.23
N ASN A 243 -5.32 -3.14 -4.21
CA ASN A 243 -6.33 -3.82 -5.00
C ASN A 243 -7.77 -3.47 -4.59
N GLN A 244 -8.02 -3.17 -3.31
CA GLN A 244 -9.33 -2.73 -2.80
C GLN A 244 -9.55 -1.22 -2.90
N SER A 245 -8.48 -0.44 -3.09
CA SER A 245 -8.60 1.01 -3.17
C SER A 245 -9.29 1.39 -4.48
N ALA A 246 -10.34 2.22 -4.36
CA ALA A 246 -11.04 2.84 -5.49
C ALA A 246 -10.15 3.74 -6.38
N TYR A 247 -8.85 3.80 -6.08
CA TYR A 247 -7.83 4.43 -6.91
C TYR A 247 -7.46 3.56 -8.13
N PHE A 248 -7.47 2.23 -7.98
CA PHE A 248 -7.16 1.29 -9.07
C PHE A 248 -8.42 0.65 -9.68
N HIS A 249 -9.52 0.61 -8.94
CA HIS A 249 -10.82 0.41 -9.55
C HIS A 249 -11.24 1.70 -10.24
N LYS A 250 -11.06 1.74 -11.56
CA LYS A 250 -11.61 2.74 -12.47
C LYS A 250 -13.05 3.02 -12.04
N LYS A 251 -13.31 4.17 -11.39
CA LYS A 251 -14.67 4.54 -10.93
C LYS A 251 -15.63 4.28 -12.09
N SER A 252 -16.62 3.42 -11.88
CA SER A 252 -17.61 3.16 -12.92
C SER A 252 -18.30 4.49 -13.29
N PRO A 253 -18.63 4.71 -14.57
CA PRO A 253 -19.32 5.92 -15.01
C PRO A 253 -20.58 6.21 -14.17
N GLU A 254 -21.31 5.16 -13.78
CA GLU A 254 -22.55 5.23 -12.99
C GLU A 254 -22.41 6.02 -11.68
N VAL A 255 -21.34 5.82 -10.92
CA VAL A 255 -21.15 6.54 -9.65
C VAL A 255 -20.79 8.01 -9.89
N LYS A 256 -20.04 8.31 -10.97
CA LYS A 256 -19.59 9.67 -11.31
C LYS A 256 -20.76 10.59 -11.70
N TYR A 257 -21.80 10.06 -12.34
CA TYR A 257 -22.92 10.85 -12.86
C TYR A 257 -24.25 10.65 -12.10
N SER A 258 -24.21 9.96 -10.96
CA SER A 258 -25.36 9.70 -10.06
C SER A 258 -26.17 10.94 -9.61
N LYS A 259 -25.62 12.15 -9.75
CA LYS A 259 -26.31 13.42 -9.45
C LYS A 259 -26.79 14.18 -10.70
N SER A 260 -26.65 13.59 -11.88
CA SER A 260 -27.08 14.23 -13.12
C SER A 260 -28.59 14.29 -13.21
N THR A 261 -29.11 15.41 -13.70
CA THR A 261 -30.55 15.63 -13.92
C THR A 261 -30.99 15.33 -15.35
N LEU A 262 -30.08 14.88 -16.22
CA LEU A 262 -30.39 14.57 -17.62
C LEU A 262 -31.36 13.39 -17.72
N SER A 263 -32.48 13.61 -18.41
CA SER A 263 -33.38 12.54 -18.83
C SER A 263 -32.77 11.69 -19.95
N GLU A 264 -33.28 10.48 -20.18
CA GLU A 264 -32.79 9.63 -21.26
C GLU A 264 -33.00 10.26 -22.66
N ASP A 265 -34.11 10.99 -22.85
CA ASP A 265 -34.39 11.69 -24.11
C ASP A 265 -33.36 12.81 -24.38
N GLU A 266 -32.99 13.57 -23.34
CA GLU A 266 -31.96 14.62 -23.46
C GLU A 266 -30.58 14.01 -23.76
N LYS A 267 -30.25 12.86 -23.16
CA LYS A 267 -28.99 12.15 -23.46
C LYS A 267 -28.95 11.70 -24.92
N ASP A 268 -30.06 11.19 -25.44
CA ASP A 268 -30.14 10.74 -26.83
C ASP A 268 -30.05 11.92 -27.81
N GLU A 269 -30.62 13.08 -27.47
CA GLU A 269 -30.46 14.29 -28.27
C GLU A 269 -29.01 14.79 -28.29
N ILE A 270 -28.36 14.83 -27.12
CA ILE A 270 -26.93 15.19 -27.03
C ILE A 270 -26.08 14.20 -27.83
N LEU A 271 -26.37 12.90 -27.73
CA LEU A 271 -25.65 11.88 -28.49
C LEU A 271 -25.78 12.10 -29.99
N LYS A 272 -26.98 12.39 -30.50
CA LYS A 272 -27.19 12.69 -31.93
C LYS A 272 -26.34 13.87 -32.40
N ARG A 273 -26.26 14.95 -31.61
CA ARG A 273 -25.42 16.11 -31.93
C ARG A 273 -23.93 15.76 -31.91
N ILE A 274 -23.48 14.92 -30.97
CA ILE A 274 -22.10 14.43 -30.93
C ILE A 274 -21.81 13.58 -32.17
N VAL A 275 -22.67 12.63 -32.50
CA VAL A 275 -22.51 11.76 -33.68
C VAL A 275 -22.44 12.60 -34.96
N PHE A 276 -23.30 13.60 -35.12
CA PHE A 276 -23.25 14.53 -36.25
C PHE A 276 -21.89 15.24 -36.36
N GLN A 277 -21.33 15.73 -35.25
CA GLN A 277 -20.00 16.36 -35.27
C GLN A 277 -18.89 15.40 -35.70
N PHE A 278 -19.01 14.11 -35.38
CA PHE A 278 -17.99 13.12 -35.70
C PHE A 278 -18.15 12.53 -37.10
N GLU A 279 -19.37 12.22 -37.54
CA GLU A 279 -19.62 11.56 -38.82
C GLU A 279 -19.72 12.55 -39.99
N ASN A 280 -20.31 13.73 -39.78
CA ASN A 280 -20.56 14.71 -40.85
C ASN A 280 -19.47 15.77 -40.89
N GLU A 281 -19.18 16.40 -39.74
CA GLU A 281 -18.20 17.51 -39.65
C GLU A 281 -16.76 17.01 -39.48
N LYS A 282 -16.57 15.70 -39.29
CA LYS A 282 -15.27 15.06 -39.02
C LYS A 282 -14.46 15.81 -37.95
N TYR A 283 -15.11 16.24 -36.86
CA TYR A 283 -14.50 17.03 -35.78
C TYR A 283 -13.21 16.40 -35.23
N PHE A 284 -13.12 15.08 -35.26
CA PHE A 284 -11.95 14.32 -34.83
C PHE A 284 -10.66 14.64 -35.60
N LEU A 285 -10.73 15.20 -36.82
CA LEU A 285 -9.54 15.59 -37.60
C LEU A 285 -8.83 16.83 -37.03
N ASN A 286 -9.51 17.64 -36.21
CA ASN A 286 -8.90 18.81 -35.58
C ASN A 286 -7.81 18.37 -34.57
N PRO A 287 -6.53 18.73 -34.75
CA PRO A 287 -5.46 18.37 -33.81
C PRO A 287 -5.66 18.95 -32.40
N ASN A 288 -6.41 20.06 -32.30
CA ASN A 288 -6.71 20.76 -31.05
C ASN A 288 -8.08 20.35 -30.46
N ALA A 289 -8.70 19.29 -30.98
CA ALA A 289 -10.00 18.83 -30.52
C ALA A 289 -10.03 18.62 -28.99
N SER A 290 -10.98 19.27 -28.34
CA SER A 290 -11.13 19.26 -26.89
C SER A 290 -12.59 19.12 -26.48
N LEU A 291 -12.83 18.54 -25.30
CA LEU A 291 -14.18 18.37 -24.79
C LEU A 291 -14.92 19.72 -24.58
N PRO A 292 -14.29 20.80 -24.08
CA PRO A 292 -14.92 22.11 -24.02
C PRO A 292 -15.38 22.63 -25.39
N GLU A 293 -14.52 22.58 -26.40
CA GLU A 293 -14.84 23.04 -27.75
C GLU A 293 -15.98 22.21 -28.38
N LEU A 294 -15.96 20.88 -28.20
CA LEU A 294 -17.07 20.03 -28.63
C LEU A 294 -18.37 20.43 -27.93
N SER A 295 -18.33 20.66 -26.61
CA SER A 295 -19.51 21.02 -25.84
C SER A 295 -20.10 22.37 -26.27
N ASP A 296 -19.26 23.33 -26.63
CA ASP A 296 -19.69 24.61 -27.19
C ASP A 296 -20.37 24.44 -28.55
N LYS A 297 -19.79 23.62 -29.44
CA LYS A 297 -20.36 23.33 -30.79
C LYS A 297 -21.74 22.68 -30.72
N ILE A 298 -21.95 21.74 -29.78
CA ILE A 298 -23.23 21.04 -29.61
C ILE A 298 -24.19 21.75 -28.64
N LYS A 299 -23.79 22.92 -28.12
CA LYS A 299 -24.53 23.77 -27.18
C LYS A 299 -24.95 23.02 -25.91
N THR A 300 -23.99 22.42 -25.22
CA THR A 300 -24.19 21.74 -23.92
C THR A 300 -23.01 21.97 -22.97
N SER A 301 -23.08 21.49 -21.73
CA SER A 301 -21.96 21.56 -20.79
C SER A 301 -20.95 20.44 -21.05
N SER A 302 -19.66 20.69 -20.79
CA SER A 302 -18.63 19.65 -20.92
C SER A 302 -18.90 18.44 -20.01
N ASN A 303 -19.54 18.65 -18.86
CA ASN A 303 -19.96 17.57 -17.96
C ASN A 303 -21.02 16.68 -18.61
N TYR A 304 -22.04 17.27 -19.24
CA TYR A 304 -23.09 16.52 -19.95
C TYR A 304 -22.57 15.83 -21.20
N ALA A 305 -21.73 16.50 -22.00
CA ALA A 305 -21.07 15.87 -23.13
C ALA A 305 -20.21 14.67 -22.67
N SER A 306 -19.40 14.82 -21.62
CA SER A 306 -18.61 13.71 -21.05
C SER A 306 -19.52 12.60 -20.54
N GLN A 307 -20.61 12.92 -19.85
CA GLN A 307 -21.55 11.94 -19.34
C GLN A 307 -22.12 11.09 -20.46
N VAL A 308 -22.69 11.74 -21.48
CA VAL A 308 -23.34 11.07 -22.61
C VAL A 308 -22.35 10.21 -23.38
N ILE A 309 -21.12 10.68 -23.63
CA ILE A 309 -20.08 9.87 -24.30
C ILE A 309 -19.73 8.62 -23.48
N ASN A 310 -19.61 8.75 -22.16
CA ASN A 310 -19.29 7.60 -21.30
C ASN A 310 -20.46 6.61 -21.20
N GLU A 311 -21.69 7.09 -21.00
CA GLU A 311 -22.86 6.24 -20.77
C GLU A 311 -23.37 5.60 -22.06
N LYS A 312 -23.48 6.36 -23.16
CA LYS A 312 -24.09 5.88 -24.42
C LYS A 312 -23.09 5.26 -25.38
N ALA A 313 -21.85 5.78 -25.43
CA ALA A 313 -20.81 5.26 -26.33
C ALA A 313 -19.80 4.33 -25.62
N GLY A 314 -19.85 4.21 -24.29
CA GLY A 314 -18.95 3.35 -23.52
C GLY A 314 -17.47 3.76 -23.62
N LYS A 315 -17.18 5.01 -23.99
CA LYS A 315 -15.84 5.52 -24.27
C LYS A 315 -15.58 6.80 -23.48
N THR A 316 -14.32 7.16 -23.27
CA THR A 316 -13.98 8.54 -22.90
C THR A 316 -13.98 9.43 -24.15
N PHE A 317 -14.04 10.76 -23.99
CA PHE A 317 -13.91 11.69 -25.13
C PHE A 317 -12.65 11.42 -25.97
N PHE A 318 -11.50 11.21 -25.32
CA PHE A 318 -10.24 10.92 -26.01
C PHE A 318 -10.24 9.55 -26.69
N ASP A 319 -10.88 8.54 -26.09
CA ASP A 319 -11.06 7.24 -26.75
C ASP A 319 -11.99 7.34 -27.96
N LEU A 320 -13.02 8.19 -27.90
CA LEU A 320 -13.92 8.46 -29.03
C LEU A 320 -13.19 9.15 -30.18
N ILE A 321 -12.44 10.23 -29.90
CA ILE A 321 -11.57 10.90 -30.89
C ILE A 321 -10.61 9.90 -31.52
N ALA A 322 -9.87 9.15 -30.69
CA ALA A 322 -8.89 8.20 -31.19
C ALA A 322 -9.54 7.12 -32.05
N TYR A 323 -10.71 6.58 -31.66
CA TYR A 323 -11.45 5.62 -32.46
C TYR A 323 -11.72 6.12 -33.87
N TYR A 324 -12.35 7.30 -34.02
CA TYR A 324 -12.66 7.85 -35.34
C TYR A 324 -11.42 8.20 -36.16
N ARG A 325 -10.37 8.73 -35.53
CA ARG A 325 -9.08 8.98 -36.20
C ARG A 325 -8.47 7.71 -36.77
N ILE A 326 -8.49 6.62 -36.00
CA ILE A 326 -7.94 5.33 -36.45
C ILE A 326 -8.82 4.71 -37.55
N GLU A 327 -10.14 4.79 -37.45
CA GLU A 327 -11.03 4.33 -38.52
C GLU A 327 -10.80 5.09 -39.84
N GLU A 328 -10.62 6.41 -39.78
CA GLU A 328 -10.27 7.19 -40.98
C GLU A 328 -8.87 6.85 -41.50
N ALA A 329 -7.89 6.69 -40.61
CA ALA A 329 -6.54 6.28 -40.99
C ALA A 329 -6.51 4.91 -41.68
N LYS A 330 -7.33 3.95 -41.22
CA LYS A 330 -7.48 2.64 -41.88
C LYS A 330 -7.97 2.82 -43.32
N LYS A 331 -8.98 3.65 -43.55
CA LYS A 331 -9.49 3.93 -44.89
C LYS A 331 -8.37 4.51 -45.76
N MET A 332 -7.69 5.55 -45.29
CA MET A 332 -6.57 6.18 -46.01
C MET A 332 -5.44 5.18 -46.32
N LEU A 333 -5.10 4.28 -45.40
CA LEU A 333 -4.07 3.26 -45.64
C LEU A 333 -4.47 2.22 -46.70
N LEU A 334 -5.77 2.00 -46.91
CA LEU A 334 -6.31 1.02 -47.86
C LEU A 334 -6.64 1.63 -49.23
N THR A 335 -7.08 2.89 -49.26
CA THR A 335 -7.54 3.58 -50.48
C THR A 335 -6.59 4.67 -50.97
N GLY A 336 -5.61 5.06 -50.15
CA GLY A 336 -4.69 6.16 -50.42
C GLY A 336 -3.63 5.81 -51.48
N ASP A 337 -3.04 6.87 -52.03
CA ASP A 337 -1.95 6.76 -52.99
C ASP A 337 -0.75 6.01 -52.38
N LEU A 338 -0.06 5.19 -53.18
CA LEU A 338 1.06 4.37 -52.72
C LEU A 338 2.19 5.21 -52.12
N ASN A 339 2.27 6.49 -52.52
CA ASN A 339 3.27 7.45 -52.10
C ASN A 339 2.97 8.17 -50.77
N GLU A 340 1.77 8.05 -50.19
CA GLU A 340 1.50 8.65 -48.88
C GLU A 340 2.26 7.93 -47.76
N THR A 341 3.05 8.70 -47.02
CA THR A 341 3.76 8.18 -45.86
C THR A 341 2.81 7.99 -44.68
N ILE A 342 3.06 6.95 -43.89
CA ILE A 342 2.30 6.65 -42.65
C ILE A 342 2.29 7.85 -41.69
N GLU A 343 3.38 8.61 -41.69
CA GLU A 343 3.54 9.81 -40.89
C GLU A 343 2.63 10.94 -41.37
N SER A 344 2.55 11.16 -42.69
CA SER A 344 1.60 12.11 -43.29
C SER A 344 0.16 11.75 -42.93
N ILE A 345 -0.22 10.46 -43.02
CA ILE A 345 -1.57 10.00 -42.64
C ILE A 345 -1.85 10.30 -41.17
N GLY A 346 -0.88 10.06 -40.28
CA GLY A 346 -1.00 10.37 -38.86
C GLY A 346 -1.29 11.86 -38.60
N TYR A 347 -0.60 12.76 -39.32
CA TYR A 347 -0.86 14.19 -39.25
C TYR A 347 -2.24 14.57 -39.83
N THR A 348 -2.63 14.00 -40.98
CA THR A 348 -3.93 14.26 -41.61
C THR A 348 -5.09 13.87 -40.72
N VAL A 349 -4.99 12.76 -39.98
CA VAL A 349 -6.04 12.37 -39.03
C VAL A 349 -5.95 13.08 -37.68
N GLY A 350 -5.08 14.10 -37.54
CA GLY A 350 -5.07 15.00 -36.39
C GLY A 350 -4.14 14.62 -35.24
N TYR A 351 -3.13 13.76 -35.44
CA TYR A 351 -2.07 13.55 -34.44
C TYR A 351 -0.92 14.54 -34.62
N ASN A 352 -0.40 15.06 -33.51
CA ASN A 352 0.76 15.96 -33.52
C ASN A 352 2.11 15.23 -33.53
N SER A 353 2.13 13.90 -33.41
CA SER A 353 3.36 13.12 -33.49
C SER A 353 3.12 11.69 -33.96
N LYS A 354 4.12 11.16 -34.66
CA LYS A 354 4.18 9.76 -35.11
C LYS A 354 4.07 8.74 -33.97
N SER A 355 4.70 9.02 -32.83
CA SER A 355 4.67 8.13 -31.67
C SER A 355 3.26 8.02 -31.08
N ALA A 356 2.54 9.14 -30.97
CA ALA A 356 1.15 9.15 -30.50
C ALA A 356 0.22 8.40 -31.46
N PHE A 357 0.38 8.62 -32.77
CA PHE A 357 -0.38 7.90 -33.80
C PHE A 357 -0.14 6.39 -33.75
N ASN A 358 1.12 5.94 -33.76
CA ASN A 358 1.46 4.51 -33.71
C ASN A 358 0.91 3.82 -32.46
N SER A 359 1.01 4.48 -31.30
CA SER A 359 0.51 3.95 -30.03
C SER A 359 -1.01 3.79 -30.05
N ALA A 360 -1.73 4.78 -30.57
CA ALA A 360 -3.17 4.73 -30.71
C ALA A 360 -3.61 3.66 -31.73
N PHE A 361 -2.96 3.61 -32.90
CA PHE A 361 -3.28 2.64 -33.93
C PHE A 361 -3.10 1.21 -33.41
N LYS A 362 -1.99 0.92 -32.72
CA LYS A 362 -1.75 -0.39 -32.11
C LYS A 362 -2.76 -0.73 -31.02
N LYS A 363 -3.14 0.24 -30.19
CA LYS A 363 -4.18 0.05 -29.16
C LYS A 363 -5.51 -0.37 -29.75
N PHE A 364 -5.94 0.24 -30.86
CA PHE A 364 -7.26 -0.02 -31.45
C PHE A 364 -7.30 -1.14 -32.49
N THR A 365 -6.16 -1.50 -33.09
CA THR A 365 -6.11 -2.50 -34.17
C THR A 365 -5.29 -3.74 -33.83
N GLY A 366 -4.51 -3.72 -32.74
CA GLY A 366 -3.57 -4.78 -32.36
C GLY A 366 -2.26 -4.80 -33.17
N SER A 367 -2.13 -3.98 -34.22
CA SER A 367 -0.95 -3.93 -35.10
C SER A 367 -0.49 -2.49 -35.34
N THR A 368 0.74 -2.31 -35.81
CA THR A 368 1.23 -0.99 -36.23
C THR A 368 0.63 -0.60 -37.59
N PRO A 369 0.56 0.70 -37.94
CA PRO A 369 0.07 1.11 -39.26
C PRO A 369 0.83 0.47 -40.43
N SER A 370 2.15 0.28 -40.30
CA SER A 370 3.00 -0.36 -41.31
C SER A 370 2.66 -1.82 -41.52
N GLU A 371 2.47 -2.55 -40.41
CA GLU A 371 2.03 -3.96 -40.44
C GLU A 371 0.64 -4.06 -41.07
N PHE A 372 -0.29 -3.18 -40.69
CA PHE A 372 -1.65 -3.15 -41.23
C PHE A 372 -1.66 -2.89 -42.74
N LYS A 373 -0.88 -1.93 -43.25
CA LYS A 373 -0.75 -1.65 -44.69
C LYS A 373 -0.20 -2.87 -45.44
N THR A 374 0.87 -3.48 -44.92
CA THR A 374 1.53 -4.64 -45.55
C THR A 374 0.62 -5.88 -45.58
N GLN A 375 -0.12 -6.17 -44.51
CA GLN A 375 -1.01 -7.32 -44.44
C GLN A 375 -2.17 -7.25 -45.43
N ASN A 376 -2.73 -6.05 -45.64
CA ASN A 376 -3.84 -5.87 -46.57
C ASN A 376 -3.39 -5.78 -48.04
N GLN A 377 -2.16 -5.35 -48.31
CA GLN A 377 -1.56 -5.42 -49.65
C GLN A 377 -1.25 -6.84 -50.12
N LYS A 378 -1.10 -7.82 -49.21
CA LYS A 378 -0.89 -9.24 -49.55
C LYS A 378 -2.20 -10.03 -49.76
N LYS A 379 -3.35 -9.43 -49.41
CA LYS A 379 -4.67 -10.07 -49.49
C LYS A 379 -5.50 -9.62 -50.70
N ASN A 380 -5.14 -8.49 -51.31
CA ASN A 380 -5.59 -8.07 -52.63
C ASN A 380 -4.56 -8.54 -53.66
#